data_AF-A0A1D2QQ23-F1
#
_entry.id   AF-A0A1D2QQ23-F1
#
_cell.length_a   1.000
_cell.length_b   1.000
_cell.length_c   1.000
_cell.angle_alpha   90.00
_cell.angle_beta   90.00
_cell.angle_gamma   90.00
#
_symmetry.space_group_name_H-M   'P 1'
#
loop_
_entity.id
_entity.type
_entity.pdbx_description
1 polymer ?
#
loop_
_entity_poly.entity_id
_entity_poly.type
_entity_poly.pdbx_seq_one_letter_code
_entity_poly.pdbx_strand_id
1 'polypeptide(L)'
;MDALATKHIVSSNGERLKLLVSRSSGIPLCYPNLYITPQIRGRSKSIATTQSFITSMKVLYSWNHEFSIDLEGRWACGKWLTVWEIDSLRDHCSFALKGNTIRPVEVLHLKQAQGHEPRTVDMRWSNRLTHSS
;
A
#
# COMPACT_ATOMS: atom_id res chain seq x y z
N MET A 1 4.91 18.81 -4.93
CA MET A 1 3.55 18.26 -5.09
C MET A 1 3.34 17.26 -3.97
N ASP A 2 2.22 17.34 -3.25
CA ASP A 2 1.98 16.51 -2.05
C ASP A 2 1.95 15.01 -2.35
N ALA A 3 2.26 14.19 -1.33
CA ALA A 3 2.15 12.74 -1.42
C ALA A 3 0.72 12.34 -1.83
N LEU A 4 0.59 11.29 -2.65
CA LEU A 4 -0.71 10.83 -3.16
C LEU A 4 -1.22 9.58 -2.45
N ALA A 5 -2.52 9.56 -2.14
CA ALA A 5 -3.19 8.44 -1.51
C ALA A 5 -4.38 7.96 -2.35
N THR A 6 -4.75 6.69 -2.18
CA THR A 6 -5.96 6.13 -2.79
C THR A 6 -7.06 6.10 -1.74
N LYS A 7 -8.19 6.76 -2.01
CA LYS A 7 -9.37 6.76 -1.14
C LYS A 7 -10.45 5.87 -1.74
N HIS A 8 -11.01 4.99 -0.92
CA HIS A 8 -12.15 4.15 -1.30
C HIS A 8 -13.43 4.77 -0.74
N ILE A 9 -14.43 4.95 -1.59
CA ILE A 9 -15.72 5.52 -1.22
C ILE A 9 -16.80 4.55 -1.68
N VAL A 10 -17.80 4.32 -0.83
CA VAL A 10 -19.01 3.58 -1.20
C VAL A 10 -20.13 4.61 -1.24
N SER A 11 -20.74 4.77 -2.40
CA SER A 11 -21.91 5.64 -2.56
C SER A 11 -23.14 5.00 -1.91
N SER A 12 -24.17 5.79 -1.65
CA SER A 12 -25.42 5.34 -1.03
C SER A 12 -26.13 4.26 -1.85
N ASN A 13 -25.90 4.23 -3.17
CA ASN A 13 -26.40 3.20 -4.09
C ASN A 13 -25.55 1.90 -4.10
N GLY A 14 -24.52 1.81 -3.25
CA GLY A 14 -23.60 0.66 -3.19
C GLY A 14 -22.43 0.72 -4.18
N GLU A 15 -22.34 1.75 -5.02
CA GLU A 15 -21.23 1.88 -5.96
C GLU A 15 -19.91 2.14 -5.24
N ARG A 16 -18.91 1.33 -5.57
CA ARG A 16 -17.57 1.42 -4.98
C ARG A 16 -16.66 2.25 -5.87
N LEU A 17 -16.31 3.46 -5.43
CA LEU A 17 -15.41 4.40 -6.09
C LEU A 17 -14.01 4.33 -5.49
N LYS A 18 -13.00 4.38 -6.35
CA LYS A 18 -11.60 4.56 -5.96
C LYS A 18 -11.13 5.87 -6.53
N LEU A 19 -10.70 6.77 -5.65
CA LEU A 19 -10.26 8.11 -6.02
C LEU A 19 -8.79 8.29 -5.67
N LEU A 20 -8.08 9.01 -6.52
CA LEU A 20 -6.74 9.49 -6.25
C LEU A 20 -6.84 10.85 -5.54
N VAL A 21 -6.33 10.95 -4.32
CA VAL A 21 -6.45 12.16 -3.48
C VAL A 21 -5.07 12.66 -3.06
N SER A 22 -4.95 13.97 -2.86
CA SER A 22 -3.80 14.54 -2.16
C SER A 22 -3.82 14.08 -0.70
N ARG A 23 -2.68 13.67 -0.17
CA ARG A 23 -2.52 13.25 1.24
C ARG A 23 -2.69 14.42 2.19
N SER A 24 -2.23 15.61 1.81
CA SER A 24 -2.25 16.82 2.66
C SER A 24 -3.66 17.37 2.83
N SER A 25 -4.39 17.54 1.72
CA SER A 25 -5.72 18.17 1.72
C SER A 25 -6.87 17.16 1.76
N GLY A 26 -6.62 15.90 1.41
CA GLY A 26 -7.68 14.90 1.24
C GLY A 26 -8.57 15.12 0.02
N ILE A 27 -8.26 16.15 -0.79
CA ILE A 27 -9.05 16.53 -1.96
C ILE A 27 -8.70 15.61 -3.14
N PRO A 28 -9.70 15.11 -3.89
CA PRO A 28 -9.46 14.35 -5.12
C PRO A 28 -8.77 15.20 -6.20
N LEU A 29 -7.77 14.62 -6.86
CA LEU A 29 -7.17 15.25 -8.05
C LEU A 29 -8.22 15.33 -9.17
N CYS A 30 -8.41 16.51 -9.76
CA CYS A 30 -9.46 16.73 -10.75
C CYS A 30 -9.27 15.86 -12.01
N TYR A 31 -8.19 16.07 -12.77
CA TYR A 31 -7.98 15.40 -14.05
C TYR A 31 -7.89 13.87 -13.96
N PRO A 32 -7.14 13.26 -13.02
CA PRO A 32 -7.06 11.80 -12.91
C PRO A 32 -8.42 11.17 -12.61
N ASN A 33 -9.19 11.73 -11.67
CA ASN A 33 -10.49 11.16 -11.30
C ASN A 33 -11.55 11.40 -12.38
N LEU A 34 -11.46 12.52 -13.11
CA LEU A 34 -12.30 12.79 -14.28
C LEU A 34 -12.02 11.84 -15.43
N TYR A 35 -10.78 11.37 -15.60
CA TYR A 35 -10.47 10.33 -16.58
C TYR A 35 -10.98 8.96 -16.11
N ILE A 36 -10.68 8.57 -14.87
CA ILE A 36 -10.98 7.23 -14.33
C ILE A 36 -12.48 6.93 -14.30
N THR A 37 -13.30 7.89 -13.90
CA THR A 37 -14.74 7.69 -13.64
C THR A 37 -15.53 7.33 -14.91
N PRO A 38 -15.52 8.13 -15.99
CA PRO A 38 -16.18 7.79 -17.24
C PRO A 38 -15.39 6.78 -18.09
N GLN A 39 -14.06 6.89 -18.21
CA GLN A 39 -13.32 6.14 -19.24
C GLN A 39 -12.98 4.71 -18.81
N ILE A 40 -12.70 4.49 -17.52
CA ILE A 40 -12.27 3.19 -16.98
C ILE A 40 -13.45 2.46 -16.36
N ARG A 41 -14.17 3.11 -15.43
CA ARG A 41 -15.37 2.51 -14.82
C ARG A 41 -16.54 2.44 -15.79
N GLY A 42 -16.82 3.49 -16.56
CA GLY A 42 -17.94 3.51 -17.53
C GLY A 42 -17.83 2.44 -18.63
N ARG A 43 -16.64 1.84 -18.82
CA ARG A 43 -16.42 0.69 -19.70
C ARG A 43 -16.58 -0.68 -19.01
N SER A 44 -17.20 -0.74 -17.84
CA SER A 44 -17.34 -1.97 -17.03
C SER A 44 -16.02 -2.68 -16.72
N LYS A 45 -14.88 -1.95 -16.70
CA LYS A 45 -13.61 -2.56 -16.33
C LYS A 45 -13.63 -2.91 -14.84
N SER A 46 -12.98 -4.02 -14.49
CA SER A 46 -12.93 -4.51 -13.11
C SER A 46 -12.37 -3.45 -12.15
N ILE A 47 -12.75 -3.55 -10.87
CA ILE A 47 -12.19 -2.72 -9.79
C ILE A 47 -10.66 -2.89 -9.70
N ALA A 48 -10.14 -4.08 -10.00
CA ALA A 48 -8.71 -4.35 -10.06
C ALA A 48 -8.03 -3.54 -11.17
N THR A 49 -8.66 -3.43 -12.33
CA THR A 49 -8.17 -2.58 -13.43
C THR A 49 -8.16 -1.11 -13.02
N THR A 50 -9.24 -0.61 -12.41
CA THR A 50 -9.28 0.77 -11.88
C THR A 50 -8.15 1.03 -10.88
N GLN A 51 -7.88 0.07 -9.99
CA GLN A 51 -6.76 0.16 -9.06
C GLN A 51 -5.41 0.22 -9.77
N SER A 52 -5.20 -0.63 -10.78
CA SER A 52 -3.97 -0.63 -11.57
C SER A 52 -3.73 0.72 -12.23
N PHE A 53 -4.75 1.33 -12.86
CA PHE A 53 -4.66 2.67 -13.42
C PHE A 53 -4.31 3.74 -12.37
N ILE A 54 -4.96 3.71 -11.21
CA ILE A 54 -4.65 4.63 -10.10
C ILE A 54 -3.19 4.46 -9.66
N THR A 55 -2.71 3.22 -9.52
CA THR A 55 -1.33 2.94 -9.16
C THR A 55 -0.36 3.46 -10.22
N SER A 56 -0.62 3.25 -11.51
CA SER A 56 0.20 3.81 -12.60
C SER A 56 0.23 5.34 -12.57
N MET A 57 -0.90 5.98 -12.32
CA MET A 57 -0.97 7.44 -12.16
C MET A 57 -0.12 7.91 -10.99
N LYS A 58 -0.16 7.21 -9.84
CA LYS A 58 0.70 7.55 -8.69
C LYS A 58 2.19 7.51 -9.02
N VAL A 59 2.62 6.52 -9.81
CA VAL A 59 4.01 6.40 -10.26
C VAL A 59 4.39 7.56 -11.19
N LEU A 60 3.49 7.92 -12.12
CA LEU A 60 3.73 9.05 -13.01
C LEU A 60 3.84 10.38 -12.26
N TYR A 61 2.95 10.63 -11.30
CA TYR A 61 2.99 11.84 -10.48
C TYR A 61 4.19 11.87 -9.52
N SER A 62 4.63 10.71 -9.01
CA SER A 62 5.85 10.66 -8.20
C SER A 62 7.10 10.95 -9.03
N TRP A 63 7.18 10.44 -10.26
CA TRP A 63 8.24 10.78 -11.21
C TRP A 63 8.23 12.28 -11.53
N ASN A 64 7.07 12.83 -11.91
CA ASN A 64 6.91 14.27 -12.16
C ASN A 64 7.47 15.09 -10.98
N HIS A 65 7.13 14.70 -9.76
CA HIS A 65 7.62 15.37 -8.56
C HIS A 65 9.13 15.28 -8.38
N GLU A 66 9.70 14.08 -8.52
CA GLU A 66 11.13 13.83 -8.33
C GLU A 66 11.99 14.60 -9.33
N PHE A 67 11.56 14.66 -10.59
CA PHE A 67 12.26 15.36 -11.66
C PHE A 67 11.82 16.84 -11.80
N SER A 68 10.88 17.30 -10.97
CA SER A 68 10.31 18.66 -11.01
C SER A 68 9.76 19.05 -12.39
N ILE A 69 9.06 18.11 -13.06
CA ILE A 69 8.54 18.30 -14.43
C ILE A 69 7.03 18.56 -14.39
N ASP A 70 6.59 19.78 -14.68
CA ASP A 70 5.14 20.05 -14.82
C ASP A 70 4.55 19.42 -16.10
N LEU A 71 4.08 18.18 -15.99
CA LEU A 71 3.40 17.47 -17.08
C LEU A 71 2.08 18.12 -17.49
N GLU A 72 1.27 18.56 -16.52
CA GLU A 72 -0.07 19.07 -16.80
C GLU A 72 0.01 20.37 -17.61
N GLY A 73 0.87 21.32 -17.19
CA GLY A 73 1.09 22.55 -17.94
C GLY A 73 1.74 22.32 -19.29
N ARG A 74 2.70 21.38 -19.38
CA ARG A 74 3.36 21.04 -20.66
C ARG A 74 2.40 20.42 -21.67
N TRP A 75 1.60 19.44 -21.25
CA TRP A 75 0.64 18.77 -22.13
C TRP A 75 -0.47 19.70 -22.57
N ALA A 76 -0.93 20.61 -21.70
CA ALA A 76 -1.86 21.66 -22.08
C ALA A 76 -1.30 22.57 -23.20
N CYS A 77 0.03 22.76 -23.24
CA CYS A 77 0.73 23.52 -24.28
C CYS A 77 1.19 22.66 -25.47
N GLY A 78 0.85 21.37 -25.54
CA GLY A 78 1.32 20.46 -26.59
C GLY A 78 2.83 20.15 -26.54
N LYS A 79 3.49 20.38 -25.40
CA LYS A 79 4.91 20.07 -25.21
C LYS A 79 5.09 18.63 -24.77
N TRP A 80 5.65 17.82 -25.66
CA TRP A 80 5.93 16.40 -25.42
C TRP A 80 7.15 16.18 -24.51
N LEU A 81 7.30 14.94 -24.06
CA LEU A 81 8.48 14.48 -23.33
C LEU A 81 9.70 14.43 -24.25
N THR A 82 10.87 14.69 -23.68
CA THR A 82 12.15 14.53 -24.36
C THR A 82 12.68 13.11 -24.18
N VAL A 83 13.71 12.73 -24.95
CA VAL A 83 14.24 11.34 -24.94
C VAL A 83 14.75 10.95 -23.55
N TRP A 84 15.52 11.81 -22.88
CA TRP A 84 16.05 11.52 -21.54
C TRP A 84 14.93 11.42 -20.49
N GLU A 85 13.85 12.17 -20.66
CA GLU A 85 12.69 12.09 -19.76
C GLU A 85 12.00 10.74 -19.90
N ILE A 86 11.86 10.24 -21.13
CA ILE A 86 11.30 8.90 -21.40
C ILE A 86 12.17 7.82 -20.77
N ASP A 87 13.49 7.90 -20.91
CA ASP A 87 14.42 6.95 -20.29
C ASP A 87 14.33 6.98 -18.75
N SER A 88 14.31 8.18 -18.16
CA SER A 88 14.16 8.33 -16.70
C SER A 88 12.82 7.80 -16.19
N LEU A 89 11.73 7.99 -16.95
CA LEU A 89 10.41 7.48 -16.61
C LEU A 89 10.37 5.95 -16.66
N ARG A 90 11.02 5.35 -17.66
CA ARG A 90 11.16 3.89 -17.79
C ARG A 90 11.88 3.32 -16.58
N ASP A 91 12.98 3.95 -16.18
CA ASP A 91 13.77 3.51 -15.02
C ASP A 91 12.94 3.64 -13.75
N HIS A 92 12.27 4.77 -13.56
CA HIS A 92 11.39 5.02 -12.41
C HIS A 92 10.25 3.99 -12.29
N CYS A 93 9.61 3.66 -13.41
CA CYS A 93 8.60 2.61 -13.44
C CYS A 93 9.20 1.25 -13.04
N SER A 94 10.41 0.94 -13.48
CA SER A 94 11.09 -0.30 -13.15
C SER A 94 11.42 -0.40 -11.66
N PHE A 95 11.82 0.70 -11.01
CA PHE A 95 12.06 0.75 -9.57
C PHE A 95 10.75 0.61 -8.77
N ALA A 96 9.70 1.33 -9.16
CA ALA A 96 8.40 1.26 -8.50
C ALA A 96 7.76 -0.13 -8.59
N LEU A 97 7.97 -0.85 -9.69
CA LEU A 97 7.50 -2.23 -9.86
C LEU A 97 8.32 -3.25 -9.06
N LYS A 98 9.64 -3.03 -8.91
CA LYS A 98 10.51 -3.86 -8.07
C LYS A 98 10.25 -3.68 -6.57
N GLY A 99 9.76 -2.51 -6.15
CA GLY A 99 9.47 -2.17 -4.75
C GLY A 99 8.19 -2.79 -4.15
N ASN A 100 7.46 -3.61 -4.90
CA ASN A 100 6.25 -4.29 -4.43
C ASN A 100 6.43 -5.80 -4.22
N THR A 101 7.67 -6.29 -4.05
CA THR A 101 7.89 -7.50 -3.25
C THR A 101 7.34 -7.18 -1.87
N ILE A 102 6.09 -7.58 -1.64
CA ILE A 102 5.59 -7.95 -0.32
C ILE A 102 6.76 -8.70 0.31
N ARG A 103 7.47 -8.10 1.27
CA ARG A 103 8.23 -8.91 2.20
C ARG A 103 7.18 -9.88 2.71
N PRO A 104 7.30 -11.20 2.50
CA PRO A 104 6.34 -12.11 3.07
C PRO A 104 6.29 -11.72 4.53
N VAL A 105 5.11 -11.28 4.99
CA VAL A 105 4.88 -11.11 6.42
C VAL A 105 5.28 -12.47 6.95
N GLU A 106 6.40 -12.50 7.65
CA GLU A 106 6.87 -13.72 8.27
C GLU A 106 5.75 -14.08 9.23
N VAL A 107 4.93 -15.04 8.80
CA VAL A 107 3.81 -15.54 9.58
C VAL A 107 4.51 -16.27 10.71
N LEU A 108 4.83 -15.53 11.77
CA LEU A 108 5.26 -16.06 13.04
C LEU A 108 4.16 -17.03 13.41
N HIS A 109 4.42 -18.32 13.14
CA HIS A 109 3.66 -19.41 13.68
C HIS A 109 3.81 -19.27 15.19
N LEU A 110 2.86 -18.57 15.80
CA LEU A 110 2.63 -18.63 17.24
C LEU A 110 2.20 -20.08 17.49
N LYS A 111 3.20 -20.95 17.69
CA LYS A 111 2.98 -22.27 18.26
C LYS A 111 2.25 -22.02 19.58
N GLN A 112 0.97 -22.37 19.60
CA GLN A 112 0.22 -22.47 20.83
C GLN A 112 0.98 -23.45 21.74
N ALA A 113 1.58 -22.91 22.80
CA ALA A 113 2.23 -23.71 23.82
C ALA A 113 1.14 -24.41 24.64
N GLN A 114 0.72 -25.58 24.18
CA GLN A 114 0.09 -26.58 25.03
C GLN A 114 1.19 -27.43 25.67
N GLY A 115 1.33 -27.29 26.99
CA GLY A 115 1.68 -28.32 27.96
C GLY A 115 3.03 -29.04 27.84
N HIS A 116 3.88 -28.90 28.86
CA HIS A 116 4.25 -30.01 29.75
C HIS A 116 5.19 -29.49 30.86
N GLU A 117 4.69 -29.50 32.10
CA GLU A 117 5.43 -29.23 33.34
C GLU A 117 6.39 -30.40 33.63
N PRO A 118 7.71 -30.19 33.78
CA PRO A 118 8.56 -31.17 34.44
C PRO A 118 8.78 -30.70 35.89
N ARG A 119 8.12 -31.37 36.83
CA ARG A 119 8.46 -31.31 38.26
C ARG A 119 9.82 -31.95 38.46
N THR A 120 10.85 -31.13 38.60
CA THR A 120 12.14 -31.59 39.09
C THR A 120 12.14 -31.48 40.61
N VAL A 121 12.33 -32.63 41.23
CA VAL A 121 12.37 -32.90 42.67
C VAL A 121 13.54 -32.16 43.29
N ASP A 122 13.29 -31.35 44.32
CA ASP A 122 14.34 -30.81 45.19
C ASP A 122 14.35 -31.60 46.51
N MET A 123 15.47 -32.28 46.80
CA MET A 123 15.72 -32.99 48.04
C MET A 123 16.76 -32.22 48.87
N ARG A 124 16.34 -31.57 49.96
CA ARG A 124 17.22 -31.39 51.13
C ARG A 124 16.51 -31.22 52.48
N TRP A 125 16.38 -32.35 53.18
CA TRP A 125 16.77 -32.62 54.58
C TRP A 125 16.17 -31.82 55.76
N SER A 126 15.36 -32.53 56.56
CA SER A 126 15.67 -32.99 57.94
C SER A 126 14.81 -32.50 59.13
N ASN A 127 14.53 -33.51 59.98
CA ASN A 127 14.13 -33.51 61.41
C ASN A 127 12.65 -33.30 61.71
N ARG A 128 12.02 -33.88 62.75
CA ARG A 128 12.20 -35.02 63.67
C ARG A 128 11.04 -34.84 64.68
N LEU A 129 10.54 -35.91 65.32
CA LEU A 129 9.69 -35.93 66.54
C LEU A 129 8.18 -35.68 66.27
N THR A 130 7.18 -36.34 66.86
CA THR A 130 7.04 -37.14 68.10
C THR A 130 5.67 -37.86 68.13
N HIS A 131 5.66 -39.10 68.67
CA HIS A 131 4.71 -39.74 69.60
C HIS A 131 3.16 -39.61 69.55
N SER A 132 2.56 -40.76 69.91
CA SER A 132 1.27 -41.03 70.58
C SER A 132 0.00 -40.92 69.72
N SER A 133 -0.96 -41.84 69.78
CA SER A 133 -1.28 -42.91 70.76
C SER A 133 -2.08 -44.02 70.07
#